data_AF-A0A2N9B385-F1
#
_entry.id   AF-A0A2N9B385-F1
#
_cell.length_a   1.000
_cell.length_b   1.000
_cell.length_c   1.000
_cell.angle_alpha   90.00
_cell.angle_beta   90.00
_cell.angle_gamma   90.00
#
_symmetry.space_group_name_H-M   'P 1'
#
loop_
_entity.id
_entity.type
_entity.pdbx_description
1 polymer ?
#
loop_
_entity_poly.entity_id
_entity_poly.type
_entity_poly.pdbx_seq_one_letter_code
_entity_poly.pdbx_strand_id
1 'polypeptide(L)'
;MNGTTLHRTEHSLTIAAPADELYAVVADVTRWPAVFEPTVAVRHLERVGRTERFQIWAEVNGRVVTWRSTRVLDGDRRVIIFHQEHSAPPFARMSGAWFFRASADGSTEVVLRHRFAVADPGALADAERALEANSTRELNALAGVVASGHPVDEVTFSFTDTMVLERPVEETYAFVEHAERWERTLPHVTRVVLEEPAPGVQHLEMDTAVDGTSHTTRSVRICRQPGWIAYKQRVTPPLLAGHSGEWIFESHPEGTLAVARHTVTLRPEAIPRLLGPGASVADARAHVREALGRNSRATLGHAAAVTAEARA
;
A
#
# COMPACT_ATOMS: atom_id res chain seq x y z
N MET A 1 20.21 -20.17 -28.75
CA MET A 1 20.98 -18.96 -28.35
C MET A 1 19.95 -17.87 -28.07
N ASN A 2 19.42 -17.84 -26.84
CA ASN A 2 18.24 -17.01 -26.52
C ASN A 2 18.72 -15.63 -26.07
N GLY A 3 18.94 -14.75 -27.04
CA GLY A 3 19.33 -13.36 -26.80
C GLY A 3 18.25 -12.64 -25.99
N THR A 4 18.56 -12.31 -24.75
CA THR A 4 17.78 -11.38 -23.91
C THR A 4 18.31 -9.99 -24.21
N THR A 5 17.90 -9.41 -25.33
CA THR A 5 18.23 -8.01 -25.68
C THR A 5 17.91 -7.13 -24.47
N LEU A 6 18.90 -6.34 -24.04
CA LEU A 6 18.75 -5.45 -22.91
C LEU A 6 18.23 -4.10 -23.40
N HIS A 7 17.05 -3.73 -22.95
CA HIS A 7 16.39 -2.46 -23.22
C HIS A 7 16.64 -1.48 -22.07
N ARG A 8 16.56 -0.19 -22.36
CA ARG A 8 16.72 0.90 -21.39
C ARG A 8 15.67 1.95 -21.63
N THR A 9 15.11 2.48 -20.54
CA THR A 9 14.25 3.66 -20.58
C THR A 9 14.55 4.58 -19.40
N GLU A 10 14.24 5.84 -19.57
CA GLU A 10 14.45 6.91 -18.58
C GLU A 10 13.21 7.81 -18.56
N HIS A 11 12.71 8.05 -17.37
CA HIS A 11 11.63 8.98 -17.09
C HIS A 11 12.13 10.02 -16.11
N SER A 12 11.71 11.27 -16.28
CA SER A 12 12.05 12.34 -15.35
C SER A 12 10.90 13.30 -15.12
N LEU A 13 10.89 13.90 -13.93
CA LEU A 13 9.98 14.96 -13.56
C LEU A 13 10.69 15.93 -12.61
N THR A 14 10.56 17.23 -12.87
CA THR A 14 11.01 18.27 -11.94
C THR A 14 9.89 18.58 -10.95
N ILE A 15 10.18 18.46 -9.66
CA ILE A 15 9.22 18.65 -8.56
C ILE A 15 9.72 19.78 -7.67
N ALA A 16 8.83 20.71 -7.32
CA ALA A 16 9.13 21.83 -6.42
C ALA A 16 9.16 21.38 -4.95
N ALA A 17 10.11 20.50 -4.61
CA ALA A 17 10.33 20.00 -3.26
C ALA A 17 11.81 19.64 -3.02
N PRO A 18 12.28 19.66 -1.76
CA PRO A 18 13.64 19.26 -1.42
C PRO A 18 13.93 17.80 -1.80
N ALA A 19 15.14 17.55 -2.31
CA ALA A 19 15.53 16.23 -2.80
C ALA A 19 15.53 15.15 -1.71
N ASP A 20 15.83 15.53 -0.46
CA ASP A 20 15.86 14.62 0.69
C ASP A 20 14.45 14.13 1.06
N GLU A 21 13.43 14.97 0.94
CA GLU A 21 12.02 14.59 1.20
C GLU A 21 11.52 13.60 0.15
N LEU A 22 11.78 13.90 -1.12
CA LEU A 22 11.42 13.03 -2.25
C LEU A 22 12.15 11.68 -2.17
N TYR A 23 13.44 11.71 -1.81
CA TYR A 23 14.23 10.51 -1.57
C TYR A 23 13.61 9.68 -0.45
N ALA A 24 13.23 10.30 0.67
CA ALA A 24 12.67 9.60 1.82
C ALA A 24 11.36 8.86 1.48
N VAL A 25 10.48 9.45 0.65
CA VAL A 25 9.26 8.80 0.18
C VAL A 25 9.57 7.51 -0.59
N VAL A 26 10.51 7.56 -1.54
CA VAL A 26 10.86 6.38 -2.35
C VAL A 26 11.70 5.37 -1.56
N ALA A 27 12.51 5.84 -0.61
CA ALA A 27 13.32 5.01 0.26
C ALA A 27 12.46 4.16 1.21
N ASP A 28 11.34 4.67 1.72
CA ASP A 28 10.48 3.94 2.65
C ASP A 28 9.40 3.11 1.93
N VAL A 29 9.75 1.88 1.56
CA VAL A 29 8.83 0.94 0.89
C VAL A 29 7.62 0.54 1.73
N THR A 30 7.64 0.78 3.04
CA THR A 30 6.49 0.46 3.91
C THR A 30 5.31 1.41 3.71
N ARG A 31 5.56 2.59 3.11
CA ARG A 31 4.55 3.60 2.76
C ARG A 31 4.02 3.46 1.34
N TRP A 32 4.73 2.73 0.48
CA TRP A 32 4.39 2.60 -0.95
C TRP A 32 2.94 2.18 -1.20
N PRO A 33 2.32 1.25 -0.45
CA PRO A 33 0.92 0.91 -0.66
C PRO A 33 -0.06 2.09 -0.52
N ALA A 34 0.27 3.12 0.27
CA ALA A 34 -0.53 4.33 0.44
C ALA A 34 -0.09 5.50 -0.47
N VAL A 35 1.04 5.36 -1.18
CA VAL A 35 1.62 6.41 -2.04
C VAL A 35 1.51 6.04 -3.52
N PHE A 36 2.03 4.89 -3.91
CA PHE A 36 2.08 4.46 -5.31
C PHE A 36 0.86 3.60 -5.65
N GLU A 37 -0.02 4.14 -6.49
CA GLU A 37 -1.30 3.54 -6.91
C GLU A 37 -1.20 2.03 -7.23
N PRO A 38 -0.22 1.54 -8.01
CA PRO A 38 -0.12 0.11 -8.31
C PRO A 38 0.24 -0.77 -7.12
N THR A 39 1.00 -0.27 -6.14
CA THR A 39 1.51 -1.09 -5.03
C THR A 39 0.36 -1.45 -4.08
N VAL A 40 0.08 -2.74 -3.90
CA VAL A 40 -0.94 -3.25 -2.97
C VAL A 40 -0.34 -3.60 -1.61
N ALA A 41 0.83 -4.24 -1.59
CA ALA A 41 1.49 -4.66 -0.36
C ALA A 41 3.01 -4.76 -0.55
N VAL A 42 3.76 -4.56 0.54
CA VAL A 42 5.20 -4.78 0.60
C VAL A 42 5.53 -5.53 1.89
N ARG A 43 6.38 -6.56 1.80
CA ARG A 43 6.93 -7.29 2.94
C ARG A 43 8.45 -7.29 2.87
N HIS A 44 9.09 -6.67 3.85
CA HIS A 44 10.54 -6.81 4.03
C HIS A 44 10.89 -8.27 4.30
N LEU A 45 11.90 -8.76 3.60
CA LEU A 45 12.50 -10.07 3.80
C LEU A 45 13.82 -9.93 4.57
N GLU A 46 14.55 -8.84 4.33
CA GLU A 46 15.87 -8.59 4.91
C GLU A 46 16.22 -7.10 4.83
N ARG A 47 16.93 -6.59 5.84
CA ARG A 47 17.52 -5.25 5.82
C ARG A 47 18.85 -5.25 6.55
N VAL A 48 19.92 -4.89 5.84
CA VAL A 48 21.29 -4.86 6.37
C VAL A 48 21.95 -3.56 5.91
N GLY A 49 22.12 -2.61 6.84
CA GLY A 49 22.67 -1.30 6.54
C GLY A 49 21.87 -0.56 5.46
N ARG A 50 22.52 -0.28 4.33
CA ARG A 50 21.95 0.39 3.15
C ARG A 50 21.27 -0.56 2.17
N THR A 51 21.35 -1.87 2.39
CA THR A 51 20.77 -2.87 1.51
C THR A 51 19.48 -3.40 2.12
N GLU A 52 18.46 -3.58 1.29
CA GLU A 52 17.23 -4.24 1.70
C GLU A 52 16.71 -5.17 0.61
N ARG A 53 15.93 -6.15 1.03
CA ARG A 53 15.24 -7.09 0.17
C ARG A 53 13.79 -7.18 0.62
N PHE A 54 12.87 -7.11 -0.33
CA PHE A 54 11.45 -7.19 -0.04
C PHE A 54 10.68 -7.91 -1.16
N GLN A 55 9.53 -8.45 -0.80
CA GLN A 55 8.52 -8.90 -1.75
C GLN A 55 7.45 -7.83 -1.89
N ILE A 56 7.00 -7.59 -3.12
CA ILE A 56 5.97 -6.61 -3.44
C ILE A 56 4.84 -7.29 -4.21
N TRP A 57 3.62 -6.84 -3.95
CA TRP A 57 2.42 -7.17 -4.71
C TRP A 57 1.90 -5.89 -5.32
N ALA A 58 1.72 -5.87 -6.63
CA ALA A 58 1.23 -4.71 -7.34
C ALA A 58 0.17 -5.10 -8.37
N GLU A 59 -0.74 -4.17 -8.63
CA GLU A 59 -1.74 -4.28 -9.68
C GLU A 59 -1.15 -3.83 -11.01
N VAL A 60 -1.10 -4.74 -11.98
CA VAL A 60 -0.64 -4.47 -13.34
C VAL A 60 -1.71 -5.00 -14.30
N ASN A 61 -2.25 -4.11 -15.15
CA ASN A 61 -3.32 -4.44 -16.10
C ASN A 61 -4.53 -5.14 -15.45
N GLY A 62 -4.95 -4.66 -14.28
CA GLY A 62 -6.11 -5.19 -13.54
C GLY A 62 -5.87 -6.53 -12.84
N ARG A 63 -4.63 -7.04 -12.80
CA ARG A 63 -4.26 -8.27 -12.11
C ARG A 63 -3.19 -7.97 -11.06
N VAL A 64 -3.28 -8.64 -9.92
CA VAL A 64 -2.18 -8.61 -8.95
C VAL A 64 -1.07 -9.54 -9.42
N VAL A 65 0.13 -8.98 -9.52
CA VAL A 65 1.39 -9.70 -9.74
C VAL A 65 2.31 -9.49 -8.55
N THR A 66 3.27 -10.40 -8.35
CA THR A 66 4.24 -10.29 -7.25
C THR A 66 5.65 -10.63 -7.71
N TRP A 67 6.63 -9.94 -7.14
CA TRP A 67 8.05 -10.16 -7.37
C TRP A 67 8.87 -9.83 -6.13
N ARG A 68 10.14 -10.24 -6.14
CA ARG A 68 11.13 -9.86 -5.11
C ARG A 68 12.12 -8.85 -5.67
N SER A 69 12.47 -7.87 -4.86
CA SER A 69 13.39 -6.81 -5.21
C SER A 69 14.46 -6.65 -4.13
N THR A 70 15.69 -6.41 -4.56
CA THR A 70 16.79 -5.98 -3.71
C THR A 70 17.20 -4.58 -4.09
N ARG A 71 17.42 -3.72 -3.09
CA ARG A 71 17.81 -2.32 -3.29
C ARG A 71 19.04 -1.94 -2.48
N VAL A 72 19.80 -1.01 -3.00
CA VAL A 72 20.86 -0.29 -2.28
C VAL A 72 20.47 1.18 -2.20
N LEU A 73 20.36 1.68 -0.97
CA LEU A 73 19.94 3.02 -0.64
C LEU A 73 21.16 3.89 -0.38
N ASP A 74 21.42 4.85 -1.25
CA ASP A 74 22.49 5.82 -1.11
C ASP A 74 21.91 7.19 -0.73
N GLY A 75 21.75 7.45 0.58
CA GLY A 75 21.17 8.70 1.08
C GLY A 75 22.04 9.93 0.80
N ASP A 76 23.35 9.80 0.95
CA ASP A 76 24.30 10.92 0.74
C ASP A 76 24.28 11.41 -0.72
N ARG A 77 24.18 10.47 -1.67
CA ARG A 77 24.09 10.80 -3.11
C ARG A 77 22.66 10.92 -3.61
N ARG A 78 21.67 10.63 -2.76
CA ARG A 78 20.25 10.46 -3.10
C ARG A 78 20.06 9.60 -4.35
N VAL A 79 20.55 8.37 -4.27
CA VAL A 79 20.39 7.35 -5.32
C VAL A 79 19.81 6.09 -4.70
N ILE A 80 18.85 5.46 -5.38
CA ILE A 80 18.35 4.14 -4.99
C ILE A 80 18.50 3.22 -6.19
N ILE A 81 19.38 2.22 -6.09
CA ILE A 81 19.57 1.22 -7.13
C ILE A 81 18.71 0.01 -6.77
N PHE A 82 17.95 -0.53 -7.72
CA PHE A 82 17.10 -1.69 -7.50
C PHE A 82 17.30 -2.78 -8.55
N HIS A 83 17.10 -4.03 -8.14
CA HIS A 83 17.16 -5.21 -8.98
C HIS A 83 16.01 -6.15 -8.60
N GLN A 84 15.19 -6.54 -9.56
CA GLN A 84 14.23 -7.61 -9.35
C GLN A 84 14.96 -8.95 -9.37
N GLU A 85 14.95 -9.67 -8.24
CA GLU A 85 15.59 -10.99 -8.11
C GLU A 85 14.83 -12.04 -8.91
N HIS A 86 13.50 -11.97 -8.85
CA HIS A 86 12.58 -12.81 -9.60
C HIS A 86 11.56 -11.91 -10.27
N SER A 87 11.74 -11.65 -11.57
CA SER A 87 10.76 -10.87 -12.34
C SER A 87 9.50 -11.68 -12.64
N ALA A 88 8.37 -10.99 -12.71
CA ALA A 88 7.13 -11.57 -13.23
C ALA A 88 7.06 -11.34 -14.75
N PRO A 89 6.52 -12.29 -15.53
CA PRO A 89 6.22 -12.07 -16.95
C PRO A 89 5.44 -10.76 -17.16
N PRO A 90 5.74 -9.99 -18.23
CA PRO A 90 6.58 -10.36 -19.39
C PRO A 90 8.09 -10.17 -19.18
N PHE A 91 8.52 -9.61 -18.05
CA PHE A 91 9.94 -9.32 -17.80
C PHE A 91 10.71 -10.59 -17.42
N ALA A 92 11.82 -10.85 -18.11
CA ALA A 92 12.80 -11.85 -17.72
C ALA A 92 13.84 -11.28 -16.76
N ARG A 93 14.13 -9.97 -16.87
CA ARG A 93 15.03 -9.23 -15.99
C ARG A 93 14.54 -7.80 -15.87
N MET A 94 14.63 -7.22 -14.68
CA MET A 94 14.33 -5.81 -14.42
C MET A 94 15.28 -5.26 -13.36
N SER A 95 15.88 -4.12 -13.64
CA SER A 95 16.70 -3.35 -12.70
C SER A 95 16.60 -1.88 -13.04
N GLY A 96 17.05 -1.02 -12.14
CA GLY A 96 16.96 0.40 -12.37
C GLY A 96 17.58 1.22 -11.27
N ALA A 97 17.42 2.53 -11.39
CA ALA A 97 17.84 3.45 -10.37
C ALA A 97 16.98 4.71 -10.34
N TRP A 98 16.71 5.18 -9.13
CA TRP A 98 16.18 6.51 -8.85
C TRP A 98 17.34 7.46 -8.56
N PHE A 99 17.26 8.67 -9.09
CA PHE A 99 18.18 9.78 -8.80
C PHE A 99 17.37 11.01 -8.43
N PHE A 100 17.78 11.70 -7.37
CA PHE A 100 17.15 12.95 -6.93
C PHE A 100 18.18 14.08 -7.01
N ARG A 101 18.13 14.84 -8.10
CA ARG A 101 19.10 15.90 -8.40
C ARG A 101 18.52 17.25 -7.98
N ALA A 102 19.01 17.76 -6.86
CA ALA A 102 18.61 19.08 -6.36
C ALA A 102 19.09 20.19 -7.31
N SER A 103 18.22 21.17 -7.51
CA SER A 103 18.47 22.40 -8.26
C SER A 103 18.71 23.57 -7.29
N ALA A 104 19.35 24.63 -7.78
CA ALA A 104 19.65 25.81 -6.98
C ALA A 104 18.41 26.60 -6.54
N ASP A 105 17.28 26.43 -7.23
CA ASP A 105 15.99 27.06 -6.92
C ASP A 105 15.16 26.29 -5.87
N GLY A 106 15.72 25.22 -5.31
CA GLY A 106 15.05 24.36 -4.33
C GLY A 106 14.15 23.28 -4.95
N SER A 107 14.02 23.21 -6.27
CA SER A 107 13.37 22.10 -6.97
C SER A 107 14.30 20.88 -7.08
N THR A 108 13.72 19.73 -7.45
CA THR A 108 14.46 18.49 -7.67
C THR A 108 14.05 17.84 -8.98
N GLU A 109 15.01 17.53 -9.85
CA GLU A 109 14.81 16.60 -10.96
C GLU A 109 14.87 15.17 -10.41
N VAL A 110 13.73 14.48 -10.44
CA VAL A 110 13.64 13.06 -10.12
C VAL A 110 13.78 12.27 -11.42
N VAL A 111 14.77 11.38 -11.48
CA VAL A 111 15.02 10.53 -12.66
C VAL A 111 14.85 9.07 -12.28
N LEU A 112 13.97 8.37 -12.98
CA LEU A 112 13.75 6.93 -12.87
C LEU A 112 14.28 6.24 -14.13
N ARG A 113 15.33 5.43 -13.96
CA ARG A 113 15.91 4.62 -15.03
C ARG A 113 15.54 3.16 -14.88
N HIS A 114 15.23 2.52 -15.99
CA HIS A 114 15.03 1.09 -16.07
C HIS A 114 16.00 0.44 -17.07
N ARG A 115 16.40 -0.78 -16.75
CA ARG A 115 17.10 -1.71 -17.63
C ARG A 115 16.41 -3.06 -17.54
N PHE A 116 15.86 -3.53 -18.65
CA PHE A 116 15.03 -4.73 -18.64
C PHE A 116 15.25 -5.60 -19.88
N ALA A 117 14.88 -6.87 -19.76
CA ALA A 117 14.76 -7.78 -20.89
C ALA A 117 13.43 -8.52 -20.76
N VAL A 118 12.79 -8.81 -21.89
CA VAL A 118 11.53 -9.56 -21.94
C VAL A 118 11.80 -11.05 -22.16
N ALA A 119 10.94 -11.90 -21.61
CA ALA A 119 11.01 -13.35 -21.82
C ALA A 119 10.56 -13.74 -23.24
N ASP A 120 9.57 -13.02 -23.77
CA ASP A 120 9.03 -13.14 -25.12
C ASP A 120 9.25 -11.83 -25.89
N PRO A 121 10.03 -11.81 -26.99
CA PRO A 121 10.19 -10.64 -27.83
C PRO A 121 8.86 -10.05 -28.35
N GLY A 122 7.83 -10.88 -28.54
CA GLY A 122 6.49 -10.42 -28.97
C GLY A 122 5.79 -9.54 -27.93
N ALA A 123 6.16 -9.68 -26.64
CA ALA A 123 5.61 -8.89 -25.55
C ALA A 123 6.34 -7.56 -25.31
N LEU A 124 7.40 -7.24 -26.09
CA LEU A 124 8.24 -6.06 -25.85
C LEU A 124 7.42 -4.76 -25.87
N ALA A 125 6.60 -4.54 -26.90
CA ALA A 125 5.85 -3.30 -27.05
C ALA A 125 4.82 -3.10 -25.93
N ASP A 126 4.20 -4.18 -25.45
CA ASP A 126 3.29 -4.13 -24.29
C ASP A 126 4.05 -3.86 -22.99
N ALA A 127 5.22 -4.48 -22.80
CA ALA A 127 6.08 -4.26 -21.64
C ALA A 127 6.57 -2.80 -21.58
N GLU A 128 6.95 -2.22 -22.71
CA GLU A 128 7.36 -0.80 -22.83
C GLU A 128 6.20 0.14 -22.48
N ARG A 129 5.00 -0.09 -23.01
CA ARG A 129 3.80 0.71 -22.68
C ARG A 129 3.43 0.62 -21.20
N ALA A 130 3.47 -0.59 -20.63
CA ALA A 130 3.18 -0.78 -19.21
C ALA A 130 4.20 -0.06 -18.33
N LEU A 131 5.49 -0.12 -18.70
CA LEU A 131 6.57 0.55 -17.99
C LEU A 131 6.45 2.08 -18.07
N GLU A 132 6.17 2.62 -19.25
CA GLU A 132 5.89 4.05 -19.47
C GLU A 132 4.76 4.55 -18.57
N ALA A 133 3.62 3.85 -18.59
CA ALA A 133 2.44 4.22 -17.82
C ALA A 133 2.69 4.10 -16.30
N ASN A 134 3.46 3.11 -15.86
CA ASN A 134 3.81 2.92 -14.45
C ASN A 134 4.77 4.01 -13.96
N SER A 135 5.88 4.24 -14.68
CA SER A 135 6.87 5.27 -14.34
C SER A 135 6.23 6.66 -14.21
N THR A 136 5.38 7.02 -15.17
CA THR A 136 4.67 8.31 -15.16
C THR A 136 3.74 8.42 -13.94
N ARG A 137 3.02 7.35 -13.60
CA ARG A 137 2.16 7.33 -12.39
C ARG A 137 2.96 7.45 -11.11
N GLU A 138 4.09 6.75 -11.00
CA GLU A 138 4.95 6.81 -9.81
C GLU A 138 5.52 8.22 -9.60
N LEU A 139 6.03 8.86 -10.66
CA LEU A 139 6.55 10.23 -10.60
C LEU A 139 5.46 11.23 -10.21
N ASN A 140 4.26 11.12 -10.79
CA ASN A 140 3.13 12.00 -10.44
C ASN A 140 2.62 11.77 -9.02
N ALA A 141 2.58 10.51 -8.54
CA ALA A 141 2.21 10.20 -7.17
C ALA A 141 3.19 10.81 -6.16
N LEU A 142 4.49 10.73 -6.46
CA LEU A 142 5.53 11.37 -5.67
C LEU A 142 5.35 12.90 -5.61
N ALA A 143 5.09 13.54 -6.75
CA ALA A 143 4.80 14.97 -6.80
C ALA A 143 3.55 15.33 -5.99
N GLY A 144 2.50 14.50 -6.04
CA GLY A 144 1.25 14.71 -5.30
C GLY A 144 1.42 14.70 -3.78
N VAL A 145 2.28 13.85 -3.23
CA VAL A 145 2.52 13.77 -1.77
C VAL A 145 3.10 15.09 -1.24
N VAL A 146 4.05 15.68 -1.95
CA VAL A 146 4.75 16.90 -1.53
C VAL A 146 4.06 18.19 -1.97
N ALA A 147 3.09 18.11 -2.91
CA ALA A 147 2.40 19.28 -3.48
C ALA A 147 1.68 20.15 -2.43
N SER A 148 1.36 19.57 -1.27
CA SER A 148 0.71 20.27 -0.17
C SER A 148 1.63 21.24 0.58
N GLY A 149 2.96 21.14 0.42
CA GLY A 149 3.94 21.93 1.16
C GLY A 149 4.11 21.54 2.63
N HIS A 150 3.38 20.52 3.10
CA HIS A 150 3.55 19.96 4.43
C HIS A 150 4.66 18.89 4.44
N PRO A 151 5.34 18.70 5.59
CA PRO A 151 6.26 17.58 5.77
C PRO A 151 5.61 16.24 5.41
N VAL A 152 6.34 15.41 4.67
CA VAL A 152 5.86 14.10 4.19
C VAL A 152 5.33 13.22 5.32
N ASP A 153 5.95 13.25 6.49
CA ASP A 153 5.56 12.48 7.67
C ASP A 153 4.29 13.01 8.36
N GLU A 154 3.92 14.26 8.13
CA GLU A 154 2.63 14.83 8.55
C GLU A 154 1.48 14.40 7.63
N VAL A 155 1.75 14.19 6.34
CA VAL A 155 0.70 13.82 5.36
C VAL A 155 0.61 12.32 5.11
N THR A 156 1.72 11.59 5.16
CA THR A 156 1.78 10.13 4.99
C THR A 156 2.32 9.46 6.24
N PHE A 157 1.46 8.70 6.92
CA PHE A 157 1.77 8.11 8.22
C PHE A 157 1.07 6.78 8.44
N SER A 158 1.58 6.03 9.42
CA SER A 158 1.02 4.76 9.86
C SER A 158 0.67 4.78 11.33
N PHE A 159 -0.30 3.95 11.71
CA PHE A 159 -0.66 3.68 13.09
C PHE A 159 -1.22 2.27 13.22
N THR A 160 -1.24 1.77 14.45
CA THR A 160 -1.59 0.38 14.75
C THR A 160 -2.45 0.31 16.00
N ASP A 161 -3.43 -0.58 15.95
CA ASP A 161 -4.19 -1.07 17.10
C ASP A 161 -3.88 -2.56 17.30
N THR A 162 -3.77 -2.99 18.56
CA THR A 162 -3.47 -4.38 18.92
C THR A 162 -4.51 -4.90 19.91
N MET A 163 -4.97 -6.14 19.74
CA MET A 163 -5.91 -6.78 20.65
C MET A 163 -5.51 -8.24 20.86
N VAL A 164 -5.52 -8.70 22.11
CA VAL A 164 -5.45 -10.12 22.42
C VAL A 164 -6.86 -10.68 22.35
N LEU A 165 -7.03 -11.74 21.55
CA LEU A 165 -8.31 -12.42 21.36
C LEU A 165 -8.17 -13.84 21.89
N GLU A 166 -9.13 -14.28 22.71
CA GLU A 166 -9.21 -15.65 23.25
C GLU A 166 -9.65 -16.68 22.19
N ARG A 167 -8.96 -16.69 21.05
CA ARG A 167 -9.24 -17.53 19.88
C ARG A 167 -7.94 -17.99 19.22
N PRO A 168 -7.91 -19.17 18.58
CA PRO A 168 -6.78 -19.60 17.76
C PRO A 168 -6.53 -18.66 16.58
N VAL A 169 -5.26 -18.56 16.16
CA VAL A 169 -4.81 -17.69 15.07
C VAL A 169 -5.58 -17.97 13.79
N GLU A 170 -5.79 -19.24 13.48
CA GLU A 170 -6.49 -19.71 12.28
C GLU A 170 -7.94 -19.23 12.26
N GLU A 171 -8.62 -19.27 13.41
CA GLU A 171 -10.01 -18.83 13.50
C GLU A 171 -10.14 -17.30 13.42
N THR A 172 -9.24 -16.57 14.06
CA THR A 172 -9.19 -15.10 13.97
C THR A 172 -8.88 -14.65 12.54
N TYR A 173 -7.87 -15.26 11.91
CA TYR A 173 -7.53 -15.01 10.51
C TYR A 173 -8.72 -15.31 9.59
N ALA A 174 -9.36 -16.47 9.76
CA ALA A 174 -10.49 -16.88 8.93
C ALA A 174 -11.68 -15.91 9.04
N PHE A 175 -11.94 -15.34 10.21
CA PHE A 175 -12.98 -14.31 10.38
C PHE A 175 -12.72 -13.07 9.49
N VAL A 176 -11.46 -12.64 9.38
CA VAL A 176 -11.10 -11.46 8.58
C VAL A 176 -10.97 -11.81 7.09
N GLU A 177 -10.48 -13.00 6.76
CA GLU A 177 -10.40 -13.51 5.38
C GLU A 177 -11.79 -13.68 4.77
N HIS A 178 -12.74 -14.26 5.51
CA HIS A 178 -14.11 -14.51 5.06
C HIS A 178 -15.00 -13.26 5.15
N ALA A 179 -14.59 -12.18 4.47
CA ALA A 179 -15.28 -10.90 4.49
C ALA A 179 -16.67 -10.96 3.83
N GLU A 180 -16.96 -11.96 3.00
CA GLU A 180 -18.31 -12.20 2.46
C GLU A 180 -19.36 -12.40 3.56
N ARG A 181 -18.94 -12.72 4.78
CA ARG A 181 -19.82 -12.92 5.95
C ARG A 181 -20.02 -11.64 6.76
N TRP A 182 -19.25 -10.57 6.49
CA TRP A 182 -19.26 -9.36 7.30
C TRP A 182 -20.62 -8.65 7.32
N GLU A 183 -21.41 -8.72 6.25
CA GLU A 183 -22.78 -8.20 6.23
C GLU A 183 -23.67 -8.83 7.32
N ARG A 184 -23.37 -10.07 7.74
CA ARG A 184 -24.12 -10.80 8.77
C ARG A 184 -23.48 -10.71 10.15
N THR A 185 -22.20 -10.37 10.24
CA THR A 185 -21.42 -10.41 11.50
C THR A 185 -20.99 -9.04 12.01
N LEU A 186 -20.92 -8.02 11.15
CA LEU A 186 -20.53 -6.65 11.48
C LEU A 186 -21.75 -5.73 11.34
N PRO A 187 -22.32 -5.21 12.44
CA PRO A 187 -23.54 -4.38 12.40
C PRO A 187 -23.44 -3.12 11.54
N HIS A 188 -22.22 -2.62 11.31
CA HIS A 188 -21.96 -1.42 10.51
C HIS A 188 -21.78 -1.72 9.02
N VAL A 189 -21.78 -2.99 8.59
CA VAL A 189 -21.61 -3.39 7.18
C VAL A 189 -22.98 -3.76 6.62
N THR A 190 -23.43 -3.03 5.61
CA THR A 190 -24.78 -3.21 5.04
C THR A 190 -24.79 -3.98 3.73
N ARG A 191 -23.64 -4.13 3.09
CA ARG A 191 -23.48 -4.90 1.85
C ARG A 191 -22.03 -5.33 1.68
N VAL A 192 -21.82 -6.57 1.21
CA VAL A 192 -20.51 -7.04 0.75
C VAL A 192 -20.60 -7.67 -0.63
N VAL A 193 -19.61 -7.37 -1.48
CA VAL A 193 -19.30 -8.13 -2.70
C VAL A 193 -17.83 -8.50 -2.64
N LEU A 194 -17.55 -9.80 -2.58
CA LEU A 194 -16.20 -10.36 -2.52
C LEU A 194 -15.96 -11.25 -3.74
N GLU A 195 -14.89 -10.96 -4.47
CA GLU A 195 -14.38 -11.81 -5.56
C GLU A 195 -12.97 -12.29 -5.22
N GLU A 196 -12.62 -13.51 -5.60
CA GLU A 196 -11.27 -14.05 -5.45
C GLU A 196 -10.73 -14.52 -6.82
N PRO A 197 -10.22 -13.60 -7.66
CA PRO A 197 -9.75 -13.93 -9.01
C PRO A 197 -8.54 -14.87 -9.04
N ALA A 198 -7.80 -14.99 -7.94
CA ALA A 198 -6.71 -15.94 -7.76
C ALA A 198 -6.55 -16.30 -6.28
N PRO A 199 -5.98 -17.47 -5.94
CA PRO A 199 -5.83 -17.89 -4.54
C PRO A 199 -5.12 -16.84 -3.67
N GLY A 200 -5.82 -16.38 -2.64
CA GLY A 200 -5.34 -15.36 -1.70
C GLY A 200 -5.23 -13.96 -2.30
N VAL A 201 -5.88 -13.68 -3.43
CA VAL A 201 -6.04 -12.33 -4.00
C VAL A 201 -7.51 -12.03 -4.11
N GLN A 202 -7.98 -11.07 -3.31
CA GLN A 202 -9.40 -10.76 -3.21
C GLN A 202 -9.70 -9.33 -3.63
N HIS A 203 -10.84 -9.12 -4.29
CA HIS A 203 -11.45 -7.82 -4.50
C HIS A 203 -12.65 -7.71 -3.58
N LEU A 204 -12.59 -6.77 -2.63
CA LEU A 204 -13.65 -6.54 -1.65
C LEU A 204 -14.27 -5.17 -1.91
N GLU A 205 -15.55 -5.16 -2.26
CA GLU A 205 -16.40 -3.99 -2.19
C GLU A 205 -17.36 -4.13 -1.01
N MET A 206 -17.48 -3.09 -0.19
CA MET A 206 -18.41 -3.08 0.93
C MET A 206 -19.01 -1.70 1.16
N ASP A 207 -20.27 -1.69 1.61
CA ASP A 207 -20.94 -0.49 2.10
C ASP A 207 -20.95 -0.51 3.63
N THR A 208 -20.55 0.61 4.22
CA THR A 208 -20.53 0.80 5.67
C THR A 208 -21.41 1.97 6.07
N ALA A 209 -22.26 1.77 7.07
CA ALA A 209 -23.11 2.82 7.63
C ALA A 209 -22.43 3.44 8.85
N VAL A 210 -22.13 4.74 8.78
CA VAL A 210 -21.57 5.53 9.88
C VAL A 210 -22.43 6.79 10.03
N ASP A 211 -23.00 6.99 11.22
CA ASP A 211 -23.83 8.17 11.55
C ASP A 211 -24.94 8.47 10.52
N GLY A 212 -25.59 7.41 10.02
CA GLY A 212 -26.67 7.50 9.03
C GLY A 212 -26.22 7.74 7.58
N THR A 213 -24.92 7.88 7.33
CA THR A 213 -24.34 7.98 5.99
C THR A 213 -23.77 6.65 5.55
N SER A 214 -24.07 6.22 4.34
CA SER A 214 -23.48 5.03 3.74
C SER A 214 -22.23 5.39 2.92
N HIS A 215 -21.16 4.64 3.14
CA HIS A 215 -19.89 4.80 2.44
C HIS A 215 -19.50 3.49 1.76
N THR A 216 -19.41 3.53 0.43
CA THR A 216 -18.84 2.44 -0.36
C THR A 216 -17.33 2.52 -0.37
N THR A 217 -16.68 1.40 -0.06
CA THR A 217 -15.24 1.22 -0.22
C THR A 217 -14.96 0.06 -1.17
N ARG A 218 -13.87 0.17 -1.93
CA ARG A 218 -13.36 -0.91 -2.79
C ARG A 218 -11.91 -1.14 -2.45
N SER A 219 -11.52 -2.39 -2.25
CA SER A 219 -10.16 -2.76 -1.90
C SER A 219 -9.69 -4.02 -2.61
N VAL A 220 -8.37 -4.10 -2.79
CA VAL A 220 -7.67 -5.33 -3.14
C VAL A 220 -7.02 -5.87 -1.88
N ARG A 221 -7.11 -7.17 -1.63
CA ARG A 221 -6.51 -7.84 -0.47
C ARG A 221 -5.57 -8.95 -0.91
N ILE A 222 -4.46 -9.07 -0.20
CA ILE A 222 -3.49 -10.17 -0.31
C ILE A 222 -3.56 -10.97 0.98
N CYS A 223 -4.09 -12.18 0.87
CA CYS A 223 -4.35 -13.08 1.98
C CYS A 223 -3.24 -14.15 2.03
N ARG A 224 -2.59 -14.28 3.19
CA ARG A 224 -1.52 -15.25 3.46
C ARG A 224 -1.80 -15.96 4.76
N GLN A 225 -2.45 -17.12 4.62
CA GLN A 225 -2.89 -17.93 5.75
C GLN A 225 -1.71 -18.45 6.58
N PRO A 226 -1.87 -18.58 7.91
CA PRO A 226 -2.85 -17.89 8.76
C PRO A 226 -2.33 -16.53 9.27
N GLY A 227 -1.20 -16.05 8.75
CA GLY A 227 -0.42 -15.00 9.39
C GLY A 227 -0.91 -13.58 9.11
N TRP A 228 -1.35 -13.25 7.88
CA TRP A 228 -1.67 -11.86 7.57
C TRP A 228 -2.54 -11.64 6.33
N ILE A 229 -3.23 -10.50 6.32
CA ILE A 229 -3.99 -9.97 5.20
C ILE A 229 -3.59 -8.51 4.98
N ALA A 230 -2.95 -8.18 3.87
CA ALA A 230 -2.71 -6.79 3.48
C ALA A 230 -3.82 -6.31 2.55
N TYR A 231 -4.18 -5.04 2.60
CA TYR A 231 -5.15 -4.48 1.69
C TYR A 231 -4.78 -3.07 1.25
N LYS A 232 -5.30 -2.69 0.08
CA LYS A 232 -5.26 -1.33 -0.45
C LYS A 232 -6.64 -0.91 -0.90
N GLN A 233 -7.08 0.27 -0.50
CA GLN A 233 -8.31 0.86 -1.01
C GLN A 233 -8.08 1.47 -2.41
N ARG A 234 -8.88 1.02 -3.38
CA ARG A 234 -9.00 1.64 -4.71
C ARG A 234 -9.93 2.86 -4.69
N VAL A 235 -10.93 2.84 -3.82
CA VAL A 235 -11.83 3.98 -3.55
C VAL A 235 -11.65 4.38 -2.10
N THR A 236 -11.07 5.55 -1.87
CA THR A 236 -10.78 6.09 -0.54
C THR A 236 -11.81 7.13 -0.10
N PRO A 237 -11.97 7.36 1.21
CA PRO A 237 -12.69 8.52 1.72
C PRO A 237 -12.10 9.84 1.18
N PRO A 238 -12.91 10.91 1.04
CA PRO A 238 -12.46 12.17 0.42
C PRO A 238 -11.25 12.85 1.07
N LEU A 239 -11.00 12.58 2.36
CA LEU A 239 -9.87 13.12 3.11
C LEU A 239 -8.53 12.41 2.79
N LEU A 240 -8.58 11.24 2.14
CA LEU A 240 -7.41 10.39 1.89
C LEU A 240 -7.07 10.36 0.40
N ALA A 241 -5.81 10.66 0.07
CA ALA A 241 -5.23 10.43 -1.25
C ALA A 241 -4.86 8.96 -1.45
N GLY A 242 -4.54 8.26 -0.35
CA GLY A 242 -4.25 6.83 -0.35
C GLY A 242 -4.50 6.19 1.00
N HIS A 243 -4.91 4.92 0.99
CA HIS A 243 -5.11 4.14 2.20
C HIS A 243 -4.80 2.67 1.92
N SER A 244 -3.97 2.11 2.78
CA SER A 244 -3.66 0.69 2.85
C SER A 244 -3.65 0.25 4.31
N GLY A 245 -3.77 -1.04 4.54
CA GLY A 245 -3.63 -1.58 5.88
C GLY A 245 -3.24 -3.04 5.89
N GLU A 246 -2.97 -3.54 7.08
CA GLU A 246 -2.63 -4.93 7.33
C GLU A 246 -3.33 -5.43 8.58
N TRP A 247 -3.84 -6.65 8.46
CA TRP A 247 -4.20 -7.49 9.57
C TRP A 247 -3.07 -8.50 9.76
N ILE A 248 -2.50 -8.59 10.96
CA ILE A 248 -1.46 -9.55 11.30
C ILE A 248 -1.94 -10.32 12.53
N PHE A 249 -1.72 -11.63 12.52
CA PHE A 249 -2.18 -12.52 13.57
C PHE A 249 -1.00 -13.37 14.05
N GLU A 250 -0.68 -13.24 15.32
CA GLU A 250 0.45 -13.92 15.96
C GLU A 250 -0.03 -14.73 17.15
N SER A 251 0.61 -15.86 17.42
CA SER A 251 0.30 -16.67 18.59
C SER A 251 0.59 -15.89 19.88
N HIS A 252 -0.36 -15.94 20.81
CA HIS A 252 -0.27 -15.35 22.13
C HIS A 252 -0.65 -16.41 23.19
N PRO A 253 -0.10 -16.37 24.43
CA PRO A 253 -0.46 -17.35 25.47
C PRO A 253 -1.97 -17.49 25.73
N GLU A 254 -2.72 -16.41 25.55
CA GLU A 254 -4.18 -16.36 25.74
C GLU A 254 -4.98 -16.59 24.44
N GLY A 255 -4.31 -16.83 23.30
CA GLY A 255 -4.95 -17.04 22.00
C GLY A 255 -4.17 -16.37 20.87
N THR A 256 -4.69 -15.25 20.36
CA THR A 256 -4.12 -14.53 19.21
C THR A 256 -3.84 -13.08 19.58
N LEU A 257 -2.64 -12.60 19.30
CA LEU A 257 -2.35 -11.17 19.20
C LEU A 257 -2.73 -10.71 17.78
N ALA A 258 -3.87 -10.05 17.66
CA ALA A 258 -4.34 -9.47 16.42
C ALA A 258 -3.88 -8.01 16.32
N VAL A 259 -3.28 -7.66 15.18
CA VAL A 259 -2.74 -6.33 14.89
C VAL A 259 -3.45 -5.77 13.67
N ALA A 260 -4.03 -4.59 13.81
CA ALA A 260 -4.60 -3.82 12.70
C ALA A 260 -3.74 -2.59 12.46
N ARG A 261 -3.01 -2.57 11.33
CA ARG A 261 -2.19 -1.45 10.89
C ARG A 261 -2.88 -0.71 9.76
N HIS A 262 -2.80 0.62 9.79
CA HIS A 262 -3.16 1.48 8.68
C HIS A 262 -1.95 2.29 8.25
N THR A 263 -1.83 2.52 6.95
CA THR A 263 -0.97 3.53 6.36
C THR A 263 -1.81 4.39 5.44
N VAL A 264 -1.79 5.70 5.66
CA VAL A 264 -2.64 6.67 4.96
C VAL A 264 -1.80 7.79 4.38
N THR A 265 -2.29 8.40 3.30
CA THR A 265 -1.82 9.67 2.76
C THR A 265 -3.01 10.63 2.74
N LEU A 266 -2.91 11.77 3.40
CA LEU A 266 -3.96 12.80 3.46
C LEU A 266 -4.07 13.60 2.15
N ARG A 267 -5.22 14.24 1.96
CA ARG A 267 -5.42 15.36 1.03
C ARG A 267 -5.54 16.67 1.81
N PRO A 268 -4.44 17.39 2.09
CA PRO A 268 -4.49 18.60 2.91
C PRO A 268 -5.47 19.66 2.38
N GLU A 269 -5.60 19.78 1.06
CA GLU A 269 -6.54 20.69 0.41
C GLU A 269 -8.02 20.38 0.70
N ALA A 270 -8.34 19.14 1.11
CA ALA A 270 -9.69 18.74 1.48
C ALA A 270 -10.04 19.07 2.94
N ILE A 271 -9.05 19.37 3.79
CA ILE A 271 -9.23 19.55 5.24
C ILE A 271 -10.22 20.67 5.56
N PRO A 272 -10.07 21.91 5.04
CA PRO A 272 -10.96 23.02 5.41
C PRO A 272 -12.42 22.75 5.06
N ARG A 273 -12.64 22.01 3.97
CA ARG A 273 -13.98 21.66 3.47
C ARG A 273 -14.64 20.55 4.29
N LEU A 274 -13.85 19.57 4.76
CA LEU A 274 -14.38 18.37 5.41
C LEU A 274 -14.41 18.47 6.94
N LEU A 275 -13.42 19.14 7.53
CA LEU A 275 -13.26 19.27 8.99
C LEU A 275 -13.51 20.69 9.51
N GLY A 276 -13.70 21.65 8.60
CA GLY A 276 -14.00 23.06 8.92
C GLY A 276 -12.82 23.99 8.64
N PRO A 277 -13.08 25.30 8.44
CA PRO A 277 -12.10 26.25 7.88
C PRO A 277 -10.85 26.48 8.74
N GLY A 278 -10.90 26.15 10.04
CA GLY A 278 -9.75 26.26 10.96
C GLY A 278 -9.03 24.94 11.23
N ALA A 279 -9.43 23.84 10.61
CA ALA A 279 -8.84 22.53 10.87
C ALA A 279 -7.44 22.43 10.27
N SER A 280 -6.52 21.89 11.05
CA SER A 280 -5.12 21.67 10.68
C SER A 280 -4.88 20.24 10.14
N VAL A 281 -3.68 20.00 9.59
CA VAL A 281 -3.21 18.65 9.27
C VAL A 281 -3.19 17.76 10.52
N ALA A 282 -2.82 18.30 11.68
CA ALA A 282 -2.84 17.56 12.93
C ALA A 282 -4.26 17.10 13.32
N ASP A 283 -5.26 17.96 13.13
CA ASP A 283 -6.67 17.62 13.38
C ASP A 283 -7.14 16.51 12.43
N ALA A 284 -6.76 16.60 11.14
CA ALA A 284 -7.05 15.57 10.16
C ALA A 284 -6.40 14.22 10.51
N ARG A 285 -5.15 14.22 10.99
CA ARG A 285 -4.46 13.01 11.46
C ARG A 285 -5.21 12.38 12.63
N ALA A 286 -5.58 13.18 13.64
CA ALA A 286 -6.31 12.72 14.81
C ALA A 286 -7.68 12.13 14.42
N HIS A 287 -8.40 12.82 13.53
CA HIS A 287 -9.68 12.36 13.01
C HIS A 287 -9.56 11.01 12.29
N VAL A 288 -8.61 10.88 11.36
CA VAL A 288 -8.39 9.63 10.60
C VAL A 288 -7.94 8.49 11.51
N ARG A 289 -7.03 8.76 12.45
CA ARG A 289 -6.56 7.78 13.43
C ARG A 289 -7.72 7.18 14.24
N GLU A 290 -8.59 8.04 14.74
CA GLU A 290 -9.73 7.61 15.57
C GLU A 290 -10.78 6.89 14.73
N ALA A 291 -11.15 7.42 13.56
CA ALA A 291 -12.16 6.81 12.69
C ALA A 291 -11.76 5.40 12.22
N LEU A 292 -10.55 5.26 11.67
CA LEU A 292 -10.06 3.96 11.18
C LEU A 292 -9.76 3.00 12.33
N GLY A 293 -9.15 3.49 13.42
CA GLY A 293 -8.86 2.65 14.58
C GLY A 293 -10.11 2.14 15.31
N ARG A 294 -11.18 2.94 15.37
CA ARG A 294 -12.47 2.50 15.90
C ARG A 294 -13.08 1.40 15.03
N ASN A 295 -13.06 1.57 13.70
CA ASN A 295 -13.56 0.57 12.77
C ASN A 295 -12.82 -0.76 12.96
N SER A 296 -11.48 -0.75 12.93
CA SER A 296 -10.69 -1.97 13.07
C SER A 296 -10.84 -2.66 14.43
N ARG A 297 -10.88 -1.90 15.53
CA ARG A 297 -11.16 -2.46 16.87
C ARG A 297 -12.56 -3.07 16.94
N ALA A 298 -13.56 -2.45 16.32
CA ALA A 298 -14.91 -3.02 16.25
C ALA A 298 -14.91 -4.36 15.49
N THR A 299 -14.25 -4.43 14.33
CA THR A 299 -14.10 -5.67 13.56
C THR A 299 -13.43 -6.78 14.39
N LEU A 300 -12.32 -6.49 15.07
CA LEU A 300 -11.64 -7.47 15.93
C LEU A 300 -12.47 -7.84 17.17
N GLY A 301 -13.21 -6.90 17.74
CA GLY A 301 -14.14 -7.17 18.84
C GLY A 301 -15.24 -8.14 18.44
N HIS A 302 -15.81 -8.00 17.23
CA HIS A 302 -16.75 -8.98 16.69
C HIS A 302 -16.09 -10.32 16.39
N ALA A 303 -14.83 -10.31 15.93
CA ALA A 303 -14.05 -11.53 15.77
C ALA A 303 -13.92 -12.28 17.11
N ALA A 304 -13.78 -11.60 18.25
CA ALA A 304 -13.82 -12.28 19.56
C ALA A 304 -15.20 -12.88 19.86
N ALA A 305 -16.28 -12.11 19.64
CA ALA A 305 -17.62 -12.45 20.09
C ALA A 305 -18.30 -13.63 19.36
N VAL A 306 -17.94 -13.93 18.10
CA VAL A 306 -18.55 -15.00 17.28
C VAL A 306 -18.40 -16.42 17.88
N THR A 307 -17.67 -16.58 18.99
CA THR A 307 -17.57 -17.85 19.73
C THR A 307 -18.69 -18.13 20.74
N ALA A 308 -19.53 -17.16 21.09
CA ALA A 308 -20.57 -17.37 22.11
C ALA A 308 -21.83 -18.11 21.59
N GLU A 309 -22.26 -17.84 20.35
CA GLU A 309 -23.56 -18.32 19.84
C GLU A 309 -23.47 -19.60 18.98
N ALA A 310 -22.29 -20.01 18.53
CA ALA A 310 -22.11 -21.23 17.73
C ALA A 310 -21.79 -22.49 18.56
N ARG A 311 -21.73 -22.35 19.90
CA ARG A 311 -21.48 -23.44 20.86
C ARG A 311 -22.64 -23.67 21.85
N ALA A 312 -23.81 -23.09 21.60
CA ALA A 312 -25.04 -23.28 22.37
C ALA A 312 -26.10 -24.02 21.55
#